data_AF-A0A4R5DQE4-F1
#
_entry.id   AF-A0A4R5DQE4-F1
#
_cell.length_a   1.000
_cell.length_b   1.000
_cell.length_c   1.000
_cell.angle_alpha   90.00
_cell.angle_beta   90.00
_cell.angle_gamma   90.00
#
_symmetry.space_group_name_H-M   'P 1'
#
loop_
_entity.id
_entity.type
_entity.pdbx_description
1 polymer ?
#
loop_
_entity_poly.entity_id
_entity_poly.type
_entity_poly.pdbx_seq_one_letter_code
_entity_poly.pdbx_strand_id
1 'polypeptide(L)' 'MSNIVFLRIMYRNAVSLHGVTSIIESVKGLRIRHLNFVNRGLDFVGVVAFETSRKEDVPYLIHLLRGNGDISKVEKVSKK' A
#
# COMPACT_ATOMS: atom_id res chain seq x y z
N MET A 1 -3.96 -7.90 19.55
CA MET A 1 -2.68 -7.27 19.15
C MET A 1 -2.80 -6.78 17.73
N SER A 2 -2.87 -5.46 17.53
CA SER A 2 -2.80 -4.88 16.19
C SER A 2 -1.36 -4.96 15.66
N ASN A 3 -1.23 -5.30 14.38
CA ASN A 3 0.07 -5.41 13.72
C ASN A 3 0.20 -4.29 12.69
N ILE A 4 1.33 -3.60 12.70
CA ILE A 4 1.64 -2.62 11.66
C ILE A 4 2.34 -3.36 10.52
N VAL A 5 1.81 -3.20 9.31
CA VAL A 5 2.36 -3.76 8.08
C VAL A 5 2.81 -2.61 7.19
N PHE A 6 3.99 -2.76 6.60
CA PHE A 6 4.53 -1.80 5.64
C PHE A 6 4.51 -2.43 4.25
N LEU A 7 3.92 -1.72 3.30
CA LEU A 7 3.97 -2.06 1.88
C LEU A 7 4.71 -0.95 1.13
N ARG A 8 5.64 -1.36 0.28
CA ARG A 8 6.20 -0.52 -0.77
C ARG A 8 5.38 -0.71 -2.04
N ILE A 9 4.93 0.39 -2.62
CA ILE A 9 4.11 0.45 -3.83
C ILE A 9 4.89 1.24 -4.87
N MET A 10 5.06 0.68 -6.06
CA MET A 10 5.69 1.33 -7.20
C MET A 10 4.62 1.61 -8.26
N TYR A 11 4.63 2.81 -8.84
CA TYR A 11 3.68 3.23 -9.88
C TYR A 11 4.35 3.25 -11.25
N ARG A 12 3.56 3.02 -12.30
CA ARG A 12 4.03 3.02 -13.69
C ARG A 12 4.21 4.42 -14.26
N ASN A 13 3.27 5.32 -13.99
CA ASN A 13 3.19 6.63 -14.64
C ASN A 13 3.02 7.77 -13.63
N ALA A 14 1.94 7.73 -12.85
CA ALA A 14 1.59 8.78 -11.91
C ALA A 14 1.11 8.18 -10.59
N VAL A 15 1.40 8.88 -9.48
CA VAL A 15 0.87 8.50 -8.17
C VAL A 15 -0.57 8.94 -8.07
N SER A 16 -1.44 8.00 -7.77
CA SER A 16 -2.78 8.29 -7.27
C SER A 16 -2.83 8.00 -5.77
N LEU A 17 -2.56 9.05 -4.98
CA LEU A 17 -2.73 9.03 -3.52
C LEU A 17 -4.13 8.54 -3.16
N HIS A 18 -5.14 9.13 -3.79
CA HIS A 18 -6.54 8.75 -3.60
C HIS A 18 -6.80 7.29 -3.99
N GLY A 19 -6.23 6.81 -5.10
CA GLY A 19 -6.42 5.42 -5.54
C GLY A 19 -5.93 4.41 -4.51
N VAL A 20 -4.73 4.62 -3.95
CA VAL A 20 -4.19 3.70 -2.93
C VAL A 20 -4.92 3.84 -1.60
N THR A 21 -5.24 5.05 -1.14
CA THR A 21 -5.97 5.22 0.13
C THR A 21 -7.36 4.58 0.05
N SER A 22 -8.08 4.78 -1.05
CA SER A 22 -9.41 4.20 -1.26
C SER A 22 -9.38 2.66 -1.28
N ILE A 23 -8.38 2.05 -1.94
CA ILE A 23 -8.21 0.58 -1.92
C ILE A 23 -7.97 0.09 -0.50
N ILE A 24 -7.07 0.72 0.26
CA ILE A 24 -6.76 0.29 1.62
C ILE A 24 -7.98 0.44 2.55
N GLU A 25 -8.69 1.56 2.45
CA GLU A 25 -9.85 1.86 3.29
C GLU A 25 -11.08 1.01 2.93
N SER A 26 -11.15 0.48 1.69
CA SER A 26 -12.19 -0.47 1.29
C SER A 26 -12.11 -1.82 2.01
N VAL A 27 -10.94 -2.18 2.54
CA VAL A 27 -10.75 -3.43 3.28
C VAL A 27 -11.04 -3.19 4.77
N LYS A 28 -12.16 -3.74 5.24
CA LYS A 28 -12.59 -3.62 6.65
C LYS A 28 -11.51 -4.13 7.59
N GLY A 29 -11.19 -3.32 8.61
CA GLY A 29 -10.21 -3.67 9.65
C GLY A 29 -8.79 -3.23 9.34
N LEU A 30 -8.56 -2.54 8.21
CA LEU A 30 -7.31 -1.84 7.92
C LEU A 30 -7.43 -0.36 8.26
N ARG A 31 -6.37 0.20 8.84
CA ARG A 31 -6.28 1.64 9.12
C ARG A 31 -4.92 2.17 8.70
N ILE A 32 -4.90 3.13 7.79
CA ILE A 32 -3.65 3.80 7.38
C ILE A 32 -3.07 4.55 8.59
N ARG A 33 -1.78 4.34 8.86
CA ARG A 33 -1.04 4.99 9.94
C ARG A 33 -0.01 5.97 9.39
N HIS A 34 0.69 5.58 8.34
CA HIS A 34 1.63 6.44 7.64
C HIS A 34 1.55 6.22 6.15
N LEU A 35 1.79 7.28 5.41
CA LEU A 35 1.82 7.27 3.97
C LEU A 35 2.90 8.24 3.53
N ASN A 36 3.89 7.75 2.79
CA ASN A 36 4.94 8.58 2.25
C ASN A 36 5.15 8.22 0.78
N PHE A 37 5.28 9.23 -0.07
CA PHE A 37 5.56 9.06 -1.50
C PHE A 37 6.80 9.86 -1.85
N VAL A 38 7.71 9.21 -2.56
CA VAL A 38 8.91 9.85 -3.07
C VAL A 38 8.95 9.61 -4.57
N ASN A 39 9.14 10.70 -5.33
CA ASN A 39 9.46 10.60 -6.74
C ASN A 39 10.93 10.15 -6.87
N ARG A 40 11.18 9.04 -7.58
CA ARG A 40 12.53 8.54 -7.89
C ARG A 40 12.73 8.47 -9.41
N GLY A 41 12.79 9.63 -10.05
CA GLY A 41 13.07 9.76 -11.48
C GLY A 41 11.81 9.50 -12.30
N LEU A 42 11.76 8.38 -13.03
CA LEU A 42 10.60 7.97 -13.82
C LEU A 42 9.58 7.18 -13.00
N ASP A 43 10.01 6.59 -11.88
CA ASP A 43 9.15 5.78 -11.02
C ASP A 43 8.77 6.56 -9.77
N PHE A 44 7.50 6.42 -9.36
CA PHE A 44 7.08 6.87 -8.04
C PHE A 44 7.01 5.71 -7.07
N VAL A 45 7.63 5.89 -5.91
CA VAL A 45 7.69 4.86 -4.86
C VAL A 45 6.99 5.38 -3.60
N GLY A 46 5.89 4.73 -3.25
CA GLY A 46 5.17 4.93 -2.01
C GLY A 46 5.54 3.88 -0.97
N VAL A 47 5.66 4.29 0.29
CA VAL A 47 5.60 3.37 1.43
C VAL A 47 4.36 3.70 2.22
N VAL A 48 3.46 2.73 2.35
CA VAL A 48 2.28 2.81 3.20
C VAL A 48 2.45 1.90 4.40
N ALA A 49 2.20 2.45 5.58
CA ALA A 49 2.07 1.69 6.82
C ALA A 49 0.60 1.68 7.21
N PHE A 50 0.05 0.51 7.44
CA PHE A 50 -1.30 0.37 7.95
C PHE A 50 -1.33 -0.63 9.09
N GLU A 51 -2.25 -0.39 10.00
CA GLU A 51 -2.60 -1.29 11.07
C GLU A 51 -3.64 -2.28 10.56
N THR A 52 -3.48 -3.55 10.95
CA THR A 52 -4.49 -4.57 10.71
C THR A 52 -4.81 -5.34 12.00
N SER A 53 -6.10 -5.60 12.20
CA SER A 53 -6.59 -6.53 13.22
C SER A 53 -6.48 -8.00 12.79
N ARG A 54 -6.41 -8.27 11.48
CA ARG A 54 -6.38 -9.62 10.90
C ARG A 54 -5.29 -9.73 9.83
N LYS A 55 -4.26 -10.54 10.08
CA LYS A 55 -3.12 -10.70 9.14
C LYS A 55 -3.54 -11.34 7.81
N GLU A 56 -4.61 -12.13 7.80
CA GLU A 56 -5.19 -12.75 6.61
C GLU A 56 -5.80 -11.75 5.61
N ASP A 57 -6.08 -10.52 6.02
CA ASP A 57 -6.58 -9.46 5.12
C ASP A 57 -5.44 -8.87 4.23
N VAL A 58 -4.17 -9.09 4.61
CA VAL A 58 -3.01 -8.51 3.92
C VAL A 58 -2.82 -9.09 2.51
N PRO A 59 -2.86 -10.42 2.28
CA PRO A 59 -2.83 -10.98 0.93
C PRO A 59 -3.95 -10.45 0.02
N TYR A 60 -5.16 -10.32 0.55
CA TYR A 60 -6.30 -9.77 -0.20
C TYR A 60 -6.06 -8.31 -0.61
N LEU A 61 -5.58 -7.47 0.31
CA LEU A 61 -5.19 -6.10 0.00
C LEU A 61 -4.11 -6.03 -1.10
N ILE A 62 -3.06 -6.87 -0.99
CA ILE A 62 -1.99 -6.90 -1.99
C ILE A 62 -2.55 -7.27 -3.37
N HIS A 63 -3.51 -8.20 -3.42
CA HIS A 63 -4.19 -8.57 -4.66
C HIS A 63 -4.96 -7.38 -5.26
N LEU A 64 -5.74 -6.64 -4.46
CA LEU A 64 -6.45 -5.45 -4.91
C LEU A 64 -5.50 -4.36 -5.42
N LEU A 65 -4.41 -4.09 -4.70
CA LEU A 65 -3.40 -3.11 -5.12
C LEU A 65 -2.73 -3.51 -6.44
N ARG A 66 -2.46 -4.80 -6.65
CA ARG A 66 -1.89 -5.29 -7.92
C ARG A 66 -2.89 -5.27 -9.07
N GLY A 67 -4.19 -5.31 -8.78
CA GLY A 67 -5.26 -5.14 -9.77
C GLY A 67 -5.42 -3.69 -10.26
N ASN A 68 -4.82 -2.71 -9.57
CA ASN A 68 -4.82 -1.33 -10.02
C ASN A 68 -3.80 -1.16 -11.17
N GLY A 69 -4.29 -0.74 -12.34
CA GLY A 69 -3.47 -0.58 -13.55
C GLY A 69 -2.32 0.44 -13.42
N ASP A 70 -2.43 1.40 -12.49
CA ASP A 70 -1.40 2.40 -12.24
C ASP A 70 -0.21 1.86 -11.43
N ILE A 71 -0.40 0.74 -10.73
CA ILE A 71 0.60 0.11 -9.87
C ILE A 71 1.43 -0.88 -10.71
N SER A 72 2.75 -0.74 -10.66
CA SER A 72 3.69 -1.65 -11.29
C SER A 72 4.08 -2.79 -10.35
N LYS A 73 4.26 -2.49 -9.07
CA LYS A 73 4.75 -3.47 -8.08
C LYS A 73 4.26 -3.16 -6.67
N VAL A 74 4.02 -4.22 -5.90
CA VAL A 74 3.72 -4.16 -4.46
C VAL A 74 4.59 -5.18 -3.73
N GLU A 75 5.33 -4.70 -2.74
CA GLU A 75 6.24 -5.49 -1.91
C GLU A 75 5.98 -5.24 -0.43
N LYS A 76 5.95 -6.31 0.37
CA LYS A 76 5.97 -6.16 1.82
C LYS A 76 7.40 -5.84 2.26
N VAL A 77 7.55 -4.80 3.08
CA VAL A 77 8.85 -4.39 3.61
C VAL A 77 8.85 -4.49 5.13
N SER A 78 9.98 -4.87 5.71
CA SER A 78 10.18 -4.77 7.16
C SER A 78 10.65 -3.36 7.48
N LYS A 79 10.16 -2.79 8.58
CA LYS A 79 10.75 -1.57 9.15
C LYS A 79 12.19 -1.92 9.54
N LYS A 80 13.17 -1.32 8.87
CA LYS A 80 14.56 -1.33 9.35
C LYS A 80 14.67 -0.46 10.59
#